data_AF-A0A966QWA7-F1
#
_entry.id   AF-A0A966QWA7-F1
#
_cell.length_a   1.000
_cell.length_b   1.000
_cell.length_c   1.000
_cell.angle_alpha   90.00
_cell.angle_beta   90.00
_cell.angle_gamma   90.00
#
_symmetry.space_group_name_H-M   'P 1'
#
loop_
_entity.id
_entity.type
_entity.pdbx_description
1 polymer ?
#
loop_
_entity_poly.entity_id
_entity_poly.type
_entity_poly.pdbx_seq_one_letter_code
_entity_poly.pdbx_strand_id
1 'polypeptide(L)'
;MLTPPTVNYIGSKTMLIPWIRDTMEWYMGKKLQDCVSFADIFSGSGVCTYMAIDAGIKRVISNDIQYYAYILSSVWTTQDLCIGKIQGDIECINNELEGIVVPESLEQSDYITRTYAGERMFFTRENAYLIDYTRKWVSRNTYRYTENEYRMMIKLILYAAVAVSNVSSTFASYLKDYKKGALRKFRIEGDILRLLLNRHDLEHRVYNANVFDLDVEAEVVYIDSPYNARRYDKNYFVLEAIARHDNMHVTGKTGIRESTDSCNKLFCSKRTVEESFRKLLRDIRCKYIFISYNEESLISKDDMIKIMENALFTNIIVKETLHKKFKSHKNIPRATVIEYIFCGTKLT
;
A
#
# COMPACT_ATOMS: atom_id res chain seq x y z
N MET A 1 -5.16 19.18 6.25
CA MET A 1 -4.87 17.73 6.26
C MET A 1 -3.53 17.55 5.57
N LEU A 2 -2.53 17.01 6.28
CA LEU A 2 -1.27 16.63 5.65
C LEU A 2 -1.57 15.48 4.70
N THR A 3 -1.12 15.59 3.46
CA THR A 3 -1.23 14.47 2.51
C THR A 3 -0.05 13.55 2.78
N PRO A 4 -0.26 12.27 3.17
CA PRO A 4 0.86 11.38 3.39
C PRO A 4 1.65 11.22 2.09
N PRO A 5 2.97 10.95 2.17
CA PRO A 5 3.75 10.65 0.99
C PRO A 5 3.13 9.43 0.30
N THR A 6 3.13 9.42 -1.04
CA THR A 6 2.52 8.32 -1.79
C THR A 6 3.43 7.77 -2.85
N VAL A 7 3.48 6.43 -2.91
CA VAL A 7 3.94 5.68 -4.07
C VAL A 7 2.79 5.66 -5.08
N ASN A 8 3.10 5.66 -6.38
CA ASN A 8 2.09 5.43 -7.42
C ASN A 8 1.38 4.08 -7.19
N TYR A 9 0.15 4.16 -6.68
CA TYR A 9 -0.63 3.01 -6.23
C TYR A 9 -1.93 2.92 -7.03
N ILE A 10 -2.22 1.76 -7.63
CA ILE A 10 -3.49 1.54 -8.34
C ILE A 10 -4.62 1.75 -7.34
N GLY A 11 -5.58 2.62 -7.69
CA GLY A 11 -6.73 2.90 -6.84
C GLY A 11 -6.43 3.77 -5.63
N SER A 12 -5.29 4.48 -5.58
CA SER A 12 -4.95 5.36 -4.47
C SER A 12 -6.08 6.34 -4.13
N LYS A 13 -6.43 6.41 -2.84
CA LYS A 13 -7.51 7.27 -2.32
C LYS A 13 -7.04 8.65 -1.88
N THR A 14 -5.78 9.02 -2.08
CA THR A 14 -5.21 10.31 -1.66
C THR A 14 -6.10 11.51 -1.98
N MET A 15 -6.59 11.59 -3.23
CA MET A 15 -7.43 12.69 -3.69
C MET A 15 -8.90 12.60 -3.20
N LEU A 16 -9.32 11.42 -2.73
CA LEU A 16 -10.67 11.13 -2.25
C LEU A 16 -10.78 11.21 -0.73
N ILE A 17 -9.66 11.31 0.01
CA ILE A 17 -9.66 11.33 1.47
C ILE A 17 -10.63 12.36 2.07
N PRO A 18 -10.68 13.64 1.62
CA PRO A 18 -11.63 14.59 2.18
C PRO A 18 -13.08 14.12 2.03
N TRP A 19 -13.44 13.63 0.85
CA TRP A 19 -14.77 13.11 0.56
C TRP A 19 -15.10 11.83 1.33
N ILE A 20 -14.13 10.91 1.48
CA ILE A 20 -14.27 9.69 2.27
C ILE A 20 -14.53 10.03 3.73
N ARG A 21 -13.71 10.91 4.31
CA ARG A 21 -13.86 11.39 5.69
C ARG A 21 -15.22 12.02 5.91
N ASP A 22 -15.59 12.98 5.07
CA ASP A 22 -16.86 13.70 5.20
C ASP A 22 -18.06 12.74 5.08
N THR A 23 -17.98 11.75 4.18
CA THR A 23 -19.00 10.71 4.03
C THR A 23 -19.13 9.85 5.28
N MET A 24 -18.00 9.40 5.85
CA MET A 24 -17.98 8.61 7.08
C MET A 24 -18.59 9.39 8.24
N GLU A 25 -18.11 10.62 8.49
CA GLU A 25 -18.57 11.46 9.60
C GLU A 25 -20.07 11.81 9.47
N TRP A 26 -20.52 12.13 8.25
CA TRP A 26 -21.94 12.38 7.97
C TRP A 26 -22.80 11.15 8.26
N TYR A 27 -22.39 9.97 7.79
CA TYR A 27 -23.16 8.75 7.96
C TYR A 27 -23.27 8.32 9.43
N MET A 28 -22.15 8.41 10.18
CA MET A 28 -22.13 8.05 11.60
C MET A 28 -22.78 9.10 12.51
N GLY A 29 -22.98 10.33 12.01
CA GLY A 29 -23.46 11.46 12.81
C GLY A 29 -22.46 11.93 13.88
N LYS A 30 -21.17 11.62 13.72
CA LYS A 30 -20.10 12.00 14.65
C LYS A 30 -18.75 12.15 13.94
N LYS A 31 -17.80 12.83 14.58
CA LYS A 31 -16.45 12.99 14.02
C LYS A 31 -15.64 11.70 14.13
N LEU A 32 -14.70 11.49 13.21
CA LEU A 32 -13.83 10.32 13.26
C LEU A 32 -13.05 10.24 14.58
N GLN A 33 -12.63 11.38 15.14
CA GLN A 33 -11.92 11.47 16.41
C GLN A 33 -12.71 10.87 17.59
N ASP A 34 -14.05 10.83 17.49
CA ASP A 34 -14.96 10.30 18.51
C ASP A 34 -15.23 8.79 18.31
N CYS A 35 -14.57 8.15 17.34
CA CYS A 35 -14.61 6.71 17.14
C CYS A 35 -13.62 6.00 18.08
N VAL A 36 -14.07 4.88 18.64
CA VAL A 36 -13.28 4.03 19.56
C VAL A 36 -12.13 3.36 18.82
N SER A 37 -12.39 2.86 17.61
CA SER A 37 -11.39 2.18 16.78
C SER A 37 -11.73 2.22 15.29
N PHE A 38 -10.69 2.08 14.47
CA PHE A 38 -10.78 2.05 13.01
C PHE A 38 -9.93 0.92 12.45
N ALA A 39 -10.44 0.15 11.49
CA ALA A 39 -9.71 -0.90 10.81
C ALA A 39 -9.72 -0.71 9.29
N ASP A 40 -8.52 -0.59 8.70
CA ASP A 40 -8.27 -0.54 7.26
C ASP A 40 -7.74 -1.90 6.78
N ILE A 41 -8.64 -2.80 6.38
CA ILE A 41 -8.27 -4.22 6.18
C ILE A 41 -7.68 -4.54 4.79
N PHE A 42 -7.68 -3.54 3.89
CA PHE A 42 -7.01 -3.53 2.58
C PHE A 42 -6.21 -2.23 2.44
N SER A 43 -5.25 -2.04 3.34
CA SER A 43 -4.62 -0.74 3.58
C SER A 43 -3.81 -0.19 2.41
N GLY A 44 -3.25 -1.05 1.54
CA GLY A 44 -2.50 -0.63 0.37
C GLY A 44 -1.37 0.34 0.71
N SER A 45 -1.47 1.59 0.25
CA SER A 45 -0.48 2.65 0.56
C SER A 45 -0.65 3.27 1.97
N GLY A 46 -1.70 2.89 2.70
CA GLY A 46 -2.01 3.32 4.07
C GLY A 46 -2.60 4.72 4.19
N VAL A 47 -3.10 5.31 3.10
CA VAL A 47 -3.61 6.70 3.11
C VAL A 47 -4.89 6.82 3.94
N CYS A 48 -5.77 5.82 3.92
CA CYS A 48 -6.98 5.78 4.76
C CYS A 48 -6.64 5.48 6.23
N THR A 49 -5.68 4.58 6.46
CA THR A 49 -5.08 4.37 7.79
C THR A 49 -4.53 5.70 8.37
N TYR A 50 -3.75 6.45 7.58
CA TYR A 50 -3.21 7.75 7.99
C TYR A 50 -4.32 8.76 8.28
N MET A 51 -5.37 8.83 7.44
CA MET A 51 -6.54 9.69 7.67
C MET A 51 -7.18 9.41 9.04
N ALA A 52 -7.35 8.14 9.42
CA ALA A 52 -7.93 7.78 10.71
C ALA A 52 -7.04 8.22 11.89
N ILE A 53 -5.73 8.05 11.78
CA ILE A 53 -4.75 8.45 12.81
C ILE A 53 -4.70 9.98 12.93
N ASP A 54 -4.58 10.69 11.80
CA ASP A 54 -4.58 12.16 11.71
C ASP A 54 -5.88 12.74 12.28
N ALA A 55 -7.00 12.07 12.07
CA ALA A 55 -8.29 12.46 12.64
C ALA A 55 -8.35 12.32 14.16
N GLY A 56 -7.44 11.62 14.82
CA GLY A 56 -7.40 11.52 16.29
C GLY A 56 -7.69 10.13 16.86
N ILE A 57 -8.07 9.15 16.03
CA ILE A 57 -8.45 7.81 16.50
C ILE A 57 -7.25 7.15 17.19
N LYS A 58 -7.49 6.58 18.38
CA LYS A 58 -6.44 6.01 19.24
C LYS A 58 -6.16 4.54 19.01
N ARG A 59 -7.12 3.78 18.49
CA ARG A 59 -6.95 2.37 18.15
C ARG A 59 -7.16 2.17 16.66
N VAL A 60 -6.07 1.96 15.95
CA VAL A 60 -6.10 1.79 14.50
C VAL A 60 -5.52 0.43 14.14
N ILE A 61 -6.20 -0.28 13.26
CA ILE A 61 -5.77 -1.55 12.70
C ILE A 61 -5.57 -1.35 11.21
N SER A 62 -4.48 -1.85 10.65
CA SER A 62 -4.27 -1.89 9.21
C SER A 62 -3.80 -3.27 8.78
N ASN A 63 -4.29 -3.77 7.65
CA ASN A 63 -3.87 -5.03 7.08
C ASN A 63 -3.60 -4.89 5.59
N ASP A 64 -2.62 -5.62 5.07
CA ASP A 64 -2.55 -5.92 3.64
C ASP A 64 -1.91 -7.28 3.42
N ILE A 65 -2.35 -8.01 2.40
CA ILE A 65 -1.77 -9.32 2.05
C ILE A 65 -0.38 -9.17 1.42
N GLN A 66 -0.11 -8.06 0.74
CA GLN A 66 1.21 -7.78 0.16
C GLN A 66 2.12 -7.16 1.21
N TYR A 67 3.32 -7.73 1.37
CA TYR A 67 4.25 -7.29 2.41
C TYR A 67 4.72 -5.86 2.18
N TYR A 68 4.96 -5.44 0.93
CA TYR A 68 5.31 -4.05 0.65
C TYR A 68 4.21 -3.08 1.08
N ALA A 69 2.94 -3.44 0.88
CA ALA A 69 1.80 -2.61 1.27
C ALA A 69 1.65 -2.57 2.79
N TYR A 70 1.82 -3.70 3.48
CA TYR A 70 1.95 -3.77 4.94
C TYR A 70 3.03 -2.83 5.48
N ILE A 71 4.22 -2.81 4.86
CA ILE A 71 5.29 -1.89 5.23
C ILE A 71 4.88 -0.43 4.99
N LEU A 72 4.29 -0.12 3.83
CA LEU A 72 3.85 1.23 3.50
C LEU A 72 2.77 1.73 4.48
N SER A 73 1.82 0.87 4.87
CA SER A 73 0.74 1.21 5.79
C SER A 73 1.13 1.17 7.27
N SER A 74 2.33 0.68 7.60
CA SER A 74 2.86 0.69 8.97
C SER A 74 3.50 2.02 9.35
N VAL A 75 3.65 2.33 10.65
CA VAL A 75 4.49 3.44 11.14
C VAL A 75 4.15 4.83 10.55
N TRP A 76 3.14 5.47 11.13
CA TRP A 76 2.67 6.82 10.77
C TRP A 76 2.93 7.88 11.84
N THR A 77 3.42 7.48 13.01
CA THR A 77 3.70 8.37 14.13
C THR A 77 5.16 8.29 14.54
N THR A 78 5.59 9.23 15.39
CA THR A 78 6.89 9.22 16.07
C THR A 78 6.96 8.22 17.22
N GLN A 79 5.88 7.47 17.50
CA GLN A 79 5.84 6.49 18.57
C GLN A 79 6.80 5.32 18.31
N ASP A 80 7.58 4.96 19.34
CA ASP A 80 8.57 3.88 19.30
C ASP A 80 9.61 4.03 18.19
N LEU A 81 9.91 5.28 17.80
CA LEU A 81 10.95 5.65 16.83
C LEU A 81 11.99 6.58 17.45
N CYS A 82 13.26 6.22 17.34
CA CYS A 82 14.34 7.18 17.54
C CYS A 82 14.64 7.90 16.21
N ILE A 83 14.01 9.06 15.97
CA ILE A 83 14.17 9.83 14.72
C ILE A 83 15.64 10.17 14.44
N GLY A 84 16.40 10.59 15.46
CA GLY A 84 17.82 10.89 15.31
C GLY A 84 18.66 9.68 14.88
N LYS A 85 18.32 8.47 15.36
CA LYS A 85 18.97 7.24 14.92
C LYS A 85 18.67 6.95 13.44
N ILE A 86 17.41 7.05 13.04
CA ILE A 86 17.01 6.83 11.64
C ILE A 86 17.68 7.85 10.72
N GLN A 87 17.73 9.13 11.11
CA GLN A 87 18.43 10.16 10.35
C GLN A 87 19.93 9.88 10.23
N GLY A 88 20.59 9.51 11.33
CA GLY A 88 22.00 9.13 11.31
C GLY A 88 22.29 7.91 10.44
N ASP A 89 21.42 6.90 10.46
CA ASP A 89 21.55 5.73 9.59
C ASP A 89 21.32 6.11 8.10
N ILE A 90 20.37 6.99 7.78
CA ILE A 90 20.17 7.52 6.42
C ILE A 90 21.45 8.22 5.91
N GLU A 91 22.02 9.10 6.74
CA GLU A 91 23.26 9.82 6.41
C GLU A 91 24.42 8.86 6.20
N CYS A 92 24.60 7.89 7.11
CA CYS A 92 25.62 6.86 7.02
C CYS A 92 25.50 6.04 5.73
N ILE A 93 24.30 5.52 5.44
CA ILE A 93 24.03 4.76 4.21
C ILE A 93 24.35 5.63 2.99
N ASN A 94 23.78 6.83 2.89
CA ASN A 94 23.97 7.67 1.70
C ASN A 94 25.45 8.03 1.48
N ASN A 95 26.22 8.28 2.54
CA ASN A 95 27.66 8.52 2.43
C ASN A 95 28.42 7.28 1.92
N GLU A 96 28.07 6.07 2.40
CA GLU A 96 28.63 4.82 1.87
C GLU A 96 28.30 4.64 0.38
N LEU A 97 27.06 4.94 -0.04
CA LEU A 97 26.62 4.84 -1.43
C LEU A 97 27.40 5.76 -2.39
N GLU A 98 27.95 6.89 -1.91
CA GLU A 98 28.77 7.76 -2.74
C GLU A 98 30.12 7.14 -3.13
N GLY A 99 30.69 6.32 -2.26
CA GLY A 99 31.99 5.66 -2.47
C GLY A 99 31.92 4.26 -3.09
N ILE A 100 30.71 3.72 -3.33
CA ILE A 100 30.54 2.37 -3.84
C ILE A 100 30.95 2.27 -5.32
N VAL A 101 31.79 1.28 -5.61
CA VAL A 101 32.10 0.86 -6.98
C VAL A 101 31.15 -0.26 -7.36
N VAL A 102 30.32 0.00 -8.37
CA VAL A 102 29.36 -0.98 -8.90
C VAL A 102 30.12 -2.03 -9.73
N PRO A 103 29.99 -3.33 -9.43
CA PRO A 103 30.66 -4.38 -10.20
C PRO A 103 30.23 -4.40 -11.68
N GLU A 104 31.20 -4.64 -12.58
CA GLU A 104 30.92 -4.77 -14.01
C GLU A 104 30.12 -6.02 -14.37
N SER A 105 30.18 -7.08 -13.55
CA SER A 105 29.42 -8.32 -13.75
C SER A 105 28.14 -8.35 -12.92
N LEU A 106 27.01 -8.64 -13.59
CA LEU A 106 25.73 -8.87 -12.91
C LEU A 106 25.75 -10.17 -12.10
N GLU A 107 26.50 -11.19 -12.51
CA GLU A 107 26.47 -12.52 -11.87
C GLU A 107 26.94 -12.50 -10.41
N GLN A 108 27.79 -11.52 -10.08
CA GLN A 108 28.30 -11.27 -8.72
C GLN A 108 27.40 -10.34 -7.90
N SER A 109 26.31 -9.85 -8.49
CA SER A 109 25.39 -8.92 -7.85
C SER A 109 24.25 -9.65 -7.13
N ASP A 110 23.53 -8.92 -6.29
CA ASP A 110 22.39 -9.44 -5.56
C ASP A 110 21.12 -9.50 -6.39
N TYR A 111 20.03 -9.93 -5.76
CA TYR A 111 18.81 -10.32 -6.45
C TYR A 111 18.14 -9.18 -7.21
N ILE A 112 18.05 -7.96 -6.66
CA ILE A 112 17.40 -6.85 -7.37
C ILE A 112 18.21 -6.48 -8.62
N THR A 113 19.53 -6.41 -8.49
CA THR A 113 20.47 -6.11 -9.59
C THR A 113 20.44 -7.17 -10.68
N ARG A 114 20.54 -8.44 -10.30
CA ARG A 114 20.51 -9.55 -11.28
C ARG A 114 19.17 -9.69 -11.98
N THR A 115 18.08 -9.39 -11.28
CA THR A 115 16.73 -9.70 -11.77
C THR A 115 16.08 -8.52 -12.48
N TYR A 116 16.25 -7.30 -11.95
CA TYR A 116 15.49 -6.10 -12.33
C TYR A 116 16.35 -4.95 -12.87
N ALA A 117 17.60 -5.23 -13.25
CA ALA A 117 18.44 -4.33 -14.05
C ALA A 117 18.89 -5.00 -15.35
N GLY A 118 19.57 -4.24 -16.21
CA GLY A 118 20.07 -4.75 -17.50
C GLY A 118 18.91 -5.03 -18.45
N GLU A 119 18.67 -6.31 -18.76
CA GLU A 119 17.58 -6.74 -19.65
C GLU A 119 16.21 -6.27 -19.18
N ARG A 120 15.95 -6.36 -17.88
CA ARG A 120 14.73 -5.83 -17.26
C ARG A 120 15.04 -4.43 -16.79
N MET A 121 14.71 -3.44 -17.61
CA MET A 121 15.09 -2.05 -17.36
C MET A 121 14.24 -1.37 -16.28
N PHE A 122 13.87 -2.04 -15.18
CA PHE A 122 13.15 -1.41 -14.06
C PHE A 122 14.04 -0.41 -13.31
N PHE A 123 15.33 -0.71 -13.23
CA PHE A 123 16.34 0.16 -12.64
C PHE A 123 17.57 0.21 -13.55
N THR A 124 18.38 1.25 -13.43
CA THR A 124 19.76 1.21 -13.92
C THR A 124 20.54 0.17 -13.12
N ARG A 125 21.64 -0.35 -13.68
CA ARG A 125 22.51 -1.29 -12.96
C ARG A 125 23.02 -0.69 -11.64
N GLU A 126 23.43 0.57 -11.69
CA GLU A 126 23.85 1.33 -10.51
C GLU A 126 22.72 1.38 -9.47
N ASN A 127 21.53 1.86 -9.83
CA ASN A 127 20.45 2.01 -8.86
C ASN A 127 19.99 0.69 -8.24
N ALA A 128 19.93 -0.38 -9.03
CA ALA A 128 19.59 -1.70 -8.50
C ALA A 128 20.64 -2.20 -7.50
N TYR A 129 21.93 -1.97 -7.78
CA TYR A 129 23.02 -2.33 -6.90
C TYR A 129 22.98 -1.55 -5.58
N LEU A 130 22.72 -0.24 -5.65
CA LEU A 130 22.57 0.59 -4.47
C LEU A 130 21.36 0.16 -3.62
N ILE A 131 20.23 -0.22 -4.25
CA ILE A 131 19.06 -0.78 -3.54
C ILE A 131 19.44 -2.08 -2.80
N ASP A 132 20.11 -3.02 -3.47
CA ASP A 132 20.57 -4.27 -2.85
C ASP A 132 21.54 -4.00 -1.68
N TYR A 133 22.51 -3.11 -1.88
CA TYR A 133 23.47 -2.72 -0.84
C TYR A 133 22.75 -2.16 0.38
N THR A 134 21.86 -1.20 0.18
CA THR A 134 21.09 -0.56 1.25
C THR A 134 20.21 -1.58 1.97
N ARG A 135 19.56 -2.50 1.26
CA ARG A 135 18.78 -3.56 1.92
C ARG A 135 19.65 -4.47 2.77
N LYS A 136 20.81 -4.89 2.27
CA LYS A 136 21.80 -5.67 3.05
C LYS A 136 22.31 -4.91 4.27
N TRP A 137 22.59 -3.62 4.12
CA TRP A 137 23.04 -2.78 5.23
C TRP A 137 22.02 -2.78 6.37
N VAL A 138 20.73 -2.58 6.06
CA VAL A 138 19.65 -2.61 7.06
C VAL A 138 19.50 -4.02 7.67
N SER A 139 19.56 -5.08 6.85
CA SER A 139 19.46 -6.46 7.34
C SER A 139 20.60 -6.85 8.29
N ARG A 140 21.84 -6.40 8.01
CA ARG A 140 23.00 -6.64 8.89
C ARG A 140 22.89 -5.88 10.22
N ASN A 141 22.19 -4.75 10.22
CA ASN A 141 21.99 -3.90 11.40
C ASN A 141 20.66 -4.17 12.12
N THR A 142 19.93 -5.24 11.77
CA THR A 142 18.56 -5.47 12.28
C THR A 142 18.47 -5.55 13.80
N TYR A 143 19.54 -6.00 14.48
CA TYR A 143 19.62 -6.10 15.94
C TYR A 143 19.57 -4.74 16.65
N ARG A 144 19.76 -3.64 15.91
CA ARG A 144 19.75 -2.26 16.43
C ARG A 144 18.36 -1.62 16.38
N TYR A 145 17.39 -2.25 15.72
CA TYR A 145 16.08 -1.67 15.46
C TYR A 145 14.98 -2.27 16.32
N THR A 146 14.07 -1.41 16.79
CA THR A 146 12.71 -1.86 17.11
C THR A 146 12.01 -2.30 15.82
N GLU A 147 10.89 -3.01 15.94
CA GLU A 147 10.12 -3.37 14.75
C GLU A 147 9.65 -2.15 13.95
N ASN A 148 9.23 -1.07 14.63
CA ASN A 148 8.81 0.17 13.96
C ASN A 148 9.97 0.84 13.24
N GLU A 149 11.16 0.85 13.83
CA GLU A 149 12.35 1.41 13.18
C GLU A 149 12.78 0.57 11.97
N TYR A 150 12.75 -0.76 12.07
CA TYR A 150 13.02 -1.63 10.92
C TYR A 150 12.01 -1.38 9.80
N ARG A 151 10.71 -1.38 10.11
CA ARG A 151 9.65 -1.06 9.13
C ARG A 151 9.81 0.32 8.52
N MET A 152 10.21 1.32 9.31
CA MET A 152 10.50 2.67 8.82
C MET A 152 11.67 2.67 7.82
N MET A 153 12.77 1.96 8.12
CA MET A 153 13.90 1.82 7.20
C MET A 153 13.47 1.15 5.90
N ILE A 154 12.67 0.08 5.95
CA ILE A 154 12.19 -0.58 4.71
C ILE A 154 11.25 0.35 3.94
N LYS A 155 10.34 1.05 4.63
CA LYS A 155 9.46 2.05 4.02
C LYS A 155 10.27 3.08 3.25
N LEU A 156 11.28 3.68 3.87
CA LEU A 156 12.16 4.68 3.24
C LEU A 156 12.87 4.14 1.98
N ILE A 157 13.34 2.89 2.02
CA ILE A 157 13.94 2.23 0.87
C ILE A 157 12.94 2.04 -0.28
N LEU A 158 11.70 1.66 0.03
CA LEU A 158 10.64 1.51 -0.99
C LEU A 158 10.34 2.84 -1.69
N TYR A 159 10.25 3.95 -0.94
CA TYR A 159 10.06 5.28 -1.53
C TYR A 159 11.24 5.69 -2.41
N ALA A 160 12.46 5.50 -1.94
CA ALA A 160 13.68 5.78 -2.70
C ALA A 160 13.75 4.95 -4.00
N ALA A 161 13.42 3.65 -3.92
CA ALA A 161 13.40 2.78 -5.09
C ALA A 161 12.34 3.23 -6.11
N VAL A 162 11.13 3.57 -5.67
CA VAL A 162 10.09 4.10 -6.55
C VAL A 162 10.57 5.37 -7.27
N ALA A 163 11.25 6.27 -6.58
CA ALA A 163 11.74 7.54 -7.12
C ALA A 163 12.75 7.38 -8.27
N VAL A 164 13.48 6.26 -8.32
CA VAL A 164 14.46 5.91 -9.36
C VAL A 164 14.02 4.74 -10.26
N SER A 165 12.79 4.27 -10.12
CA SER A 165 12.23 3.22 -10.97
C SER A 165 11.91 3.73 -12.38
N ASN A 166 12.09 2.90 -13.40
CA ASN A 166 11.82 3.20 -14.80
C ASN A 166 10.46 2.66 -15.29
N VAL A 167 9.43 2.95 -14.51
CA VAL A 167 8.04 2.55 -14.82
C VAL A 167 7.18 3.77 -15.15
N SER A 168 6.10 3.59 -15.91
CA SER A 168 5.14 4.66 -16.19
C SER A 168 4.19 4.91 -15.02
N SER A 169 3.72 3.84 -14.37
CA SER A 169 2.82 3.90 -13.21
C SER A 169 3.02 2.73 -12.26
N THR A 170 3.08 1.50 -12.75
CA THR A 170 3.25 0.28 -11.96
C THR A 170 4.42 -0.55 -12.46
N PHE A 171 4.87 -1.51 -11.64
CA PHE A 171 5.93 -2.46 -12.00
C PHE A 171 5.45 -3.60 -12.91
N ALA A 172 4.23 -3.55 -13.43
CA ALA A 172 3.78 -4.52 -14.43
C ALA A 172 4.57 -4.42 -15.75
N SER A 173 5.23 -3.28 -16.02
CA SER A 173 6.06 -3.06 -17.20
C SER A 173 7.10 -1.97 -16.96
N TYR A 174 8.22 -2.03 -17.68
CA TYR A 174 9.26 -0.99 -17.70
C TYR A 174 9.30 -0.26 -19.05
N LEU A 175 9.84 0.95 -19.06
CA LEU A 175 10.07 1.73 -20.29
C LEU A 175 11.31 1.20 -21.03
N LYS A 176 11.31 1.33 -22.37
CA LYS A 176 12.46 0.95 -23.21
C LYS A 176 13.68 1.85 -23.03
N ASP A 177 13.44 3.10 -22.65
CA ASP A 177 14.48 4.08 -22.36
C ASP A 177 14.33 4.52 -20.90
N TYR A 178 15.45 4.83 -20.25
CA TYR A 178 15.41 5.34 -18.88
C TYR A 178 14.83 6.76 -18.85
N LYS A 179 13.71 6.94 -18.14
CA LYS A 179 13.18 8.27 -17.87
C LYS A 179 14.14 9.05 -16.95
N LYS A 180 14.08 10.39 -17.01
CA LYS A 180 14.92 11.29 -16.20
C LYS A 180 15.00 10.92 -14.71
N GLY A 181 13.87 10.54 -14.11
CA GLY A 181 13.81 10.13 -12.71
C GLY A 181 14.64 8.88 -12.40
N ALA A 182 14.69 7.92 -13.32
CA ALA A 182 15.43 6.67 -13.19
C ALA A 182 16.94 6.80 -13.39
N LEU A 183 17.38 7.92 -13.98
CA LEU A 183 18.80 8.27 -14.14
C LEU A 183 19.36 9.03 -12.93
N ARG A 184 18.52 9.41 -11.97
CA ARG A 184 19.01 9.95 -10.69
C ARG A 184 19.62 8.81 -9.89
N LYS A 185 20.73 9.10 -9.20
CA LYS A 185 21.37 8.15 -8.28
C LYS A 185 20.43 7.86 -7.11
N PHE A 186 20.26 6.58 -6.78
CA PHE A 186 19.50 6.12 -5.63
C PHE A 186 20.09 6.70 -4.34
N ARG A 187 19.21 7.25 -3.51
CA ARG A 187 19.52 7.75 -2.17
C ARG A 187 18.27 7.65 -1.31
N ILE A 188 18.44 7.41 -0.01
CA ILE A 188 17.32 7.52 0.92
C ILE A 188 17.06 8.99 1.23
N GLU A 189 15.81 9.43 1.08
CA GLU A 189 15.35 10.76 1.47
C GLU A 189 14.58 10.69 2.79
N GLY A 190 14.95 11.51 3.77
CA GLY A 190 14.34 11.55 5.10
C GLY A 190 13.07 12.40 5.21
N ASP A 191 12.55 12.95 4.11
CA ASP A 191 11.40 13.89 4.14
C ASP A 191 10.14 13.26 4.74
N ILE A 192 9.96 11.94 4.58
CA ILE A 192 8.86 11.18 5.17
C ILE A 192 8.83 11.30 6.69
N LEU A 193 9.99 11.43 7.35
CA LEU A 193 10.07 11.56 8.80
C LEU A 193 9.40 12.85 9.29
N ARG A 194 9.37 13.91 8.47
CA ARG A 194 8.70 15.18 8.78
C ARG A 194 7.18 15.09 8.65
N LEU A 195 6.67 14.06 7.97
CA LEU A 195 5.24 13.82 7.75
C LEU A 195 4.65 12.86 8.79
N LEU A 196 5.48 12.29 9.67
CA LEU A 196 5.03 11.49 10.80
C LEU A 196 4.28 12.36 11.79
N LEU A 197 3.16 11.84 12.28
CA LEU A 197 2.34 12.53 13.26
C LEU A 197 3.00 12.43 14.63
N ASN A 198 3.08 13.56 15.35
CA ASN A 198 3.64 13.59 16.69
C ASN A 198 2.59 13.09 17.71
N ARG A 199 2.43 11.77 17.80
CA ARG A 199 1.43 11.08 18.61
C ARG A 199 2.09 9.90 19.33
N HIS A 200 1.85 9.80 20.64
CA HIS A 200 2.39 8.75 21.50
C HIS A 200 1.31 7.92 22.21
N ASP A 201 0.02 8.23 21.96
CA ASP A 201 -1.14 7.56 22.55
C ASP A 201 -1.87 6.66 21.53
N LEU A 202 -1.19 6.30 20.44
CA LEU A 202 -1.74 5.49 19.37
C LEU A 202 -1.42 4.01 19.60
N GLU A 203 -2.46 3.19 19.65
CA GLU A 203 -2.36 1.75 19.49
C GLU A 203 -2.57 1.42 18.00
N HIS A 204 -1.48 1.33 17.24
CA HIS A 204 -1.52 0.94 15.82
C HIS A 204 -1.07 -0.50 15.64
N ARG A 205 -2.02 -1.39 15.35
CA ARG A 205 -1.71 -2.80 15.02
C ARG A 205 -1.70 -2.97 13.51
N VAL A 206 -0.60 -3.52 13.00
CA VAL A 206 -0.38 -3.69 11.55
C VAL A 206 -0.21 -5.18 11.25
N TYR A 207 -0.96 -5.70 10.29
CA TYR A 207 -0.95 -7.11 9.91
C TYR A 207 -0.53 -7.28 8.45
N ASN A 208 0.27 -8.32 8.18
CA ASN A 208 0.47 -8.86 6.84
C ASN A 208 -0.22 -10.22 6.73
N ALA A 209 -1.53 -10.22 6.52
CA ALA A 209 -2.32 -11.44 6.51
C ALA A 209 -3.36 -11.44 5.39
N ASN A 210 -3.82 -12.64 5.05
CA ASN A 210 -5.06 -12.80 4.32
C ASN A 210 -6.21 -12.27 5.19
N VAL A 211 -7.10 -11.49 4.58
CA VAL A 211 -8.22 -10.84 5.28
C VAL A 211 -9.14 -11.85 5.99
N PHE A 212 -9.23 -13.09 5.50
CA PHE A 212 -10.05 -14.13 6.10
C PHE A 212 -9.43 -14.78 7.35
N ASP A 213 -8.14 -14.54 7.60
CA ASP A 213 -7.41 -15.03 8.77
C ASP A 213 -7.29 -13.93 9.85
N LEU A 214 -7.87 -12.74 9.60
CA LEU A 214 -7.88 -11.64 10.56
C LEU A 214 -8.94 -11.84 11.64
N ASP A 215 -8.48 -11.89 12.89
CA ASP A 215 -9.34 -11.77 14.06
C ASP A 215 -9.41 -10.29 14.50
N VAL A 216 -10.20 -9.50 13.78
CA VAL A 216 -10.31 -8.04 13.99
C VAL A 216 -11.72 -7.67 14.44
N GLU A 217 -11.79 -6.77 15.42
CA GLU A 217 -13.01 -6.09 15.85
C GLU A 217 -12.72 -4.60 15.94
N ALA A 218 -13.53 -3.79 15.28
CA ALA A 218 -13.40 -2.34 15.31
C ALA A 218 -14.76 -1.64 15.24
N GLU A 219 -14.88 -0.44 15.81
CA GLU A 219 -16.11 0.33 15.66
C GLU A 219 -16.37 0.65 14.18
N VAL A 220 -15.33 1.05 13.46
CA VAL A 220 -15.36 1.36 12.03
C VAL A 220 -14.45 0.43 11.26
N VAL A 221 -14.97 -0.25 10.24
CA VAL A 221 -14.15 -0.95 9.24
C VAL A 221 -14.27 -0.24 7.89
N TYR A 222 -13.12 0.04 7.30
CA TYR A 222 -12.98 0.48 5.93
C TYR A 222 -12.41 -0.63 5.03
N ILE A 223 -13.03 -0.82 3.87
CA ILE A 223 -12.67 -1.82 2.87
C ILE A 223 -12.39 -1.11 1.54
N ASP A 224 -11.16 -1.23 1.05
CA ASP A 224 -10.75 -0.77 -0.28
C ASP A 224 -10.10 -1.92 -1.05
N SER A 225 -10.88 -2.97 -1.27
CA SER A 225 -10.40 -4.18 -1.96
C SER A 225 -10.10 -3.90 -3.45
N PRO A 226 -9.31 -4.75 -4.12
CA PRO A 226 -9.21 -4.72 -5.57
C PRO A 226 -10.57 -4.68 -6.27
N TYR A 227 -10.74 -3.73 -7.20
CA TYR A 227 -12.01 -3.50 -7.89
C TYR A 227 -12.06 -4.02 -9.32
N ASN A 228 -10.92 -4.40 -9.89
CA ASN A 228 -10.84 -4.93 -11.24
C ASN A 228 -9.93 -6.17 -11.27
N ALA A 229 -9.71 -6.73 -12.46
CA ALA A 229 -8.90 -7.93 -12.62
C ALA A 229 -7.38 -7.72 -12.45
N ARG A 230 -6.93 -6.50 -12.15
CA ARG A 230 -5.50 -6.19 -11.94
C ARG A 230 -5.07 -6.71 -10.58
N ARG A 231 -4.18 -7.68 -10.66
CA ARG A 231 -3.54 -8.30 -9.50
C ARG A 231 -2.39 -7.44 -8.97
N TYR A 232 -2.44 -7.05 -7.71
CA TYR A 232 -1.41 -6.22 -7.08
C TYR A 232 -0.06 -6.96 -6.96
N ASP A 233 -0.09 -8.27 -6.69
CA ASP A 233 1.10 -9.13 -6.69
C ASP A 233 1.85 -9.08 -8.04
N LYS A 234 1.12 -8.88 -9.15
CA LYS A 234 1.72 -8.76 -10.51
C LYS A 234 2.11 -7.34 -10.90
N ASN A 235 1.58 -6.33 -10.22
CA ASN A 235 1.83 -4.92 -10.54
C ASN A 235 2.89 -4.30 -9.64
N TYR A 236 3.23 -4.94 -8.52
CA TYR A 236 4.14 -4.41 -7.50
C TYR A 236 5.15 -5.46 -7.00
N PHE A 237 5.37 -6.55 -7.74
CA PHE A 237 6.29 -7.63 -7.36
C PHE A 237 7.73 -7.17 -7.09
N VAL A 238 8.19 -6.11 -7.76
CA VAL A 238 9.52 -5.52 -7.52
C VAL A 238 9.58 -4.88 -6.14
N LEU A 239 8.53 -4.17 -5.71
CA LEU A 239 8.45 -3.63 -4.35
C LEU A 239 8.33 -4.75 -3.32
N GLU A 240 7.57 -5.80 -3.63
CA GLU A 240 7.48 -6.99 -2.76
C GLU A 240 8.87 -7.64 -2.59
N ALA A 241 9.65 -7.76 -3.67
CA ALA A 241 11.03 -8.27 -3.62
C ALA A 241 11.95 -7.42 -2.76
N ILE A 242 11.91 -6.10 -2.92
CA ILE A 242 12.72 -5.17 -2.10
C ILE A 242 12.31 -5.26 -0.63
N ALA A 243 11.01 -5.27 -0.34
CA ALA A 243 10.49 -5.30 1.02
C ALA A 243 10.86 -6.60 1.74
N ARG A 244 10.54 -7.75 1.13
CA ARG A 244 10.82 -9.09 1.70
C ARG A 244 12.31 -9.43 1.70
N HIS A 245 13.09 -8.82 0.79
CA HIS A 245 14.51 -9.12 0.59
C HIS A 245 14.75 -10.62 0.39
N ASP A 246 13.95 -11.22 -0.48
CA ASP A 246 13.99 -12.64 -0.84
C ASP A 246 14.42 -12.85 -2.29
N ASN A 247 14.90 -14.06 -2.58
CA ASN A 247 15.47 -14.44 -3.87
C ASN A 247 14.55 -15.41 -4.61
N MET A 248 13.29 -15.04 -4.79
CA MET A 248 12.31 -15.91 -5.45
C MET A 248 12.61 -16.14 -6.93
N HIS A 249 12.17 -17.30 -7.46
CA HIS A 249 12.17 -17.51 -8.90
C HIS A 249 11.19 -16.56 -9.60
N VAL A 250 11.59 -16.09 -10.79
CA VAL A 250 10.80 -15.18 -11.60
C VAL A 250 10.49 -15.76 -12.98
N THR A 251 9.35 -15.37 -13.53
CA THR A 251 8.88 -15.83 -14.85
C THR A 251 8.55 -14.69 -15.79
N GLY A 252 8.62 -14.99 -17.08
CA GLY A 252 8.25 -14.09 -18.16
C GLY A 252 9.21 -12.91 -18.35
N LYS A 253 8.87 -12.06 -19.34
CA LYS A 253 9.71 -10.93 -19.77
C LYS A 253 9.92 -9.87 -18.69
N THR A 254 8.92 -9.69 -17.83
CA THR A 254 8.96 -8.71 -16.75
C THR A 254 9.49 -9.28 -15.44
N GLY A 255 9.77 -10.59 -15.37
CA GLY A 255 10.33 -11.20 -14.16
C GLY A 255 9.33 -11.17 -12.99
N ILE A 256 8.08 -11.52 -13.25
CA ILE A 256 7.07 -11.61 -12.18
C ILE A 256 7.46 -12.75 -11.25
N ARG A 257 7.43 -12.49 -9.94
CA ARG A 257 7.63 -13.49 -8.90
C ARG A 257 6.60 -14.61 -9.04
N GLU A 258 7.03 -15.86 -8.94
CA GLU A 258 6.08 -16.98 -8.86
C GLU A 258 5.31 -16.92 -7.52
N SER A 259 4.13 -16.32 -7.54
CA SER A 259 3.24 -16.30 -6.38
C SER A 259 2.52 -17.63 -6.26
N THR A 260 2.74 -18.32 -5.15
CA THR A 260 2.02 -19.54 -4.75
C THR A 260 0.69 -19.23 -4.06
N ASP A 261 0.49 -17.98 -3.63
CA ASP A 261 -0.66 -17.60 -2.84
C ASP A 261 -1.88 -17.27 -3.72
N SER A 262 -2.81 -18.22 -3.72
CA SER A 262 -4.08 -18.12 -4.45
C SER A 262 -4.99 -17.00 -3.95
N CYS A 263 -4.81 -16.53 -2.71
CA CYS A 263 -5.63 -15.49 -2.08
C CYS A 263 -5.53 -14.15 -2.82
N ASN A 264 -4.38 -13.90 -3.48
CA ASN A 264 -4.15 -12.73 -4.33
C ASN A 264 -5.11 -12.60 -5.52
N LYS A 265 -5.90 -13.64 -5.83
CA LYS A 265 -6.87 -13.65 -6.93
C LYS A 265 -8.32 -13.45 -6.47
N LEU A 266 -8.61 -13.63 -5.18
CA LEU A 266 -9.99 -13.75 -4.67
C LEU A 266 -10.84 -12.53 -5.00
N PHE A 267 -10.29 -11.33 -4.79
CA PHE A 267 -10.95 -10.05 -5.10
C PHE A 267 -10.69 -9.53 -6.52
N CYS A 268 -9.84 -10.21 -7.30
CA CYS A 268 -9.44 -9.79 -8.66
C CYS A 268 -10.11 -10.62 -9.78
N SER A 269 -11.17 -11.37 -9.49
CA SER A 269 -11.81 -12.26 -10.46
C SER A 269 -13.32 -12.28 -10.30
N LYS A 270 -14.06 -12.09 -11.41
CA LYS A 270 -15.54 -12.17 -11.43
C LYS A 270 -16.07 -13.49 -10.86
N ARG A 271 -15.30 -14.57 -11.00
CA ARG A 271 -15.70 -15.91 -10.53
C ARG A 271 -15.67 -16.04 -9.00
N THR A 272 -14.80 -15.29 -8.32
CA THR A 272 -14.53 -15.48 -6.88
C THR A 272 -14.91 -14.28 -6.04
N VAL A 273 -14.99 -13.08 -6.63
CA VAL A 273 -15.15 -11.82 -5.89
C VAL A 273 -16.45 -11.76 -5.09
N GLU A 274 -17.56 -12.23 -5.66
CA GLU A 274 -18.86 -12.22 -4.98
C GLU A 274 -18.84 -13.09 -3.70
N GLU A 275 -18.40 -14.34 -3.83
CA GLU A 275 -18.30 -15.25 -2.68
C GLU A 275 -17.30 -14.76 -1.64
N SER A 276 -16.20 -14.14 -2.10
CA SER A 276 -15.19 -13.54 -1.21
C SER A 276 -15.78 -12.39 -0.38
N PHE A 277 -16.58 -11.52 -1.00
CA PHE A 277 -17.30 -10.47 -0.28
C PHE A 277 -18.38 -11.03 0.65
N ARG A 278 -19.17 -12.03 0.22
CA ARG A 278 -20.18 -12.67 1.07
C ARG A 278 -19.54 -13.24 2.35
N LYS A 279 -18.45 -13.99 2.21
CA LYS A 279 -17.70 -14.51 3.36
C LYS A 279 -17.15 -13.38 4.23
N LEU A 280 -16.49 -12.39 3.62
CA LEU A 280 -15.86 -11.28 4.36
C LEU A 280 -16.88 -10.49 5.18
N LEU A 281 -17.98 -10.06 4.56
CA LEU A 281 -18.99 -9.23 5.20
C LEU A 281 -19.80 -9.98 6.26
N ARG A 282 -19.94 -11.30 6.12
CA ARG A 282 -20.56 -12.14 7.14
C ARG A 282 -19.70 -12.21 8.40
N ASP A 283 -18.41 -12.49 8.23
CA ASP A 283 -17.49 -12.80 9.33
C ASP A 283 -16.96 -11.54 10.04
N ILE A 284 -17.06 -10.36 9.41
CA ILE A 284 -16.51 -9.11 9.97
C ILE A 284 -17.30 -8.58 11.17
N ARG A 285 -16.58 -8.20 12.22
CA ARG A 285 -17.15 -7.63 13.46
C ARG A 285 -16.91 -6.13 13.51
N CYS A 286 -17.96 -5.37 13.26
CA CYS A 286 -17.93 -3.92 13.34
C CYS A 286 -19.31 -3.33 13.59
N LYS A 287 -19.35 -2.06 14.01
CA LYS A 287 -20.60 -1.29 14.09
C LYS A 287 -20.90 -0.62 12.76
N TYR A 288 -19.91 0.07 12.19
CA TYR A 288 -20.02 0.77 10.91
C TYR A 288 -19.06 0.16 9.88
N ILE A 289 -19.55 -0.02 8.66
CA ILE A 289 -18.75 -0.46 7.53
C ILE A 289 -18.78 0.58 6.41
N PHE A 290 -17.62 0.77 5.77
CA PHE A 290 -17.45 1.63 4.61
C PHE A 290 -16.67 0.89 3.54
N ILE A 291 -17.26 0.73 2.36
CA ILE A 291 -16.63 0.03 1.23
C ILE A 291 -16.43 1.01 0.09
N SER A 292 -15.18 1.21 -0.32
CA SER A 292 -14.83 1.99 -1.50
C SER A 292 -14.85 1.11 -2.75
N TYR A 293 -15.50 1.59 -3.80
CA TYR A 293 -15.61 0.90 -5.10
C TYR A 293 -15.88 1.91 -6.22
N ASN A 294 -16.08 1.47 -7.46
CA ASN A 294 -16.48 2.36 -8.55
C ASN A 294 -17.36 1.67 -9.59
N GLU A 295 -17.85 2.45 -10.57
CA GLU A 295 -18.76 1.95 -11.62
C GLU A 295 -18.14 0.90 -12.55
N GLU A 296 -16.81 0.77 -12.61
CA GLU A 296 -16.10 -0.19 -13.47
C GLU A 296 -15.76 -1.50 -12.76
N SER A 297 -16.27 -1.64 -11.55
CA SER A 297 -15.90 -2.73 -10.69
C SER A 297 -16.46 -4.10 -11.10
N LEU A 298 -15.87 -5.17 -10.54
CA LEU A 298 -16.29 -6.54 -10.81
C LEU A 298 -17.68 -6.89 -10.24
N ILE A 299 -18.06 -6.32 -9.09
CA ILE A 299 -19.40 -6.43 -8.51
C ILE A 299 -20.18 -5.16 -8.85
N SER A 300 -21.44 -5.31 -9.29
CA SER A 300 -22.30 -4.17 -9.56
C SER A 300 -22.69 -3.43 -8.26
N LYS A 301 -23.09 -2.16 -8.37
CA LYS A 301 -23.59 -1.41 -7.22
C LYS A 301 -24.75 -2.13 -6.51
N ASP A 302 -25.71 -2.62 -7.29
CA ASP A 302 -26.91 -3.29 -6.76
C ASP A 302 -26.55 -4.63 -6.10
N ASP A 303 -25.61 -5.38 -6.66
CA ASP A 303 -25.20 -6.65 -6.06
C ASP A 303 -24.38 -6.44 -4.79
N MET A 304 -23.56 -5.39 -4.72
CA MET A 304 -22.86 -5.03 -3.48
C MET A 304 -23.85 -4.71 -2.36
N ILE A 305 -24.90 -3.92 -2.65
CA ILE A 305 -25.97 -3.62 -1.69
C ILE A 305 -26.62 -4.92 -1.19
N LYS A 306 -27.01 -5.82 -2.10
CA LYS A 306 -27.60 -7.12 -1.72
C LYS A 306 -26.66 -7.97 -0.87
N ILE A 307 -25.35 -7.97 -1.15
CA ILE A 307 -24.37 -8.71 -0.35
C ILE A 307 -24.29 -8.13 1.07
N MET A 308 -24.31 -6.80 1.20
CA MET A 308 -24.34 -6.12 2.50
C MET A 308 -25.63 -6.44 3.28
N GLU A 309 -26.80 -6.38 2.63
CA GLU A 309 -28.10 -6.72 3.25
C GLU A 309 -28.11 -8.16 3.77
N ASN A 310 -27.66 -9.11 2.94
CA ASN A 310 -27.55 -10.53 3.33
C ASN A 310 -26.57 -10.75 4.51
N ALA A 311 -25.60 -9.87 4.68
CA ALA A 311 -24.66 -9.88 5.78
C ALA A 311 -25.16 -9.12 7.02
N LEU A 312 -26.47 -8.79 7.09
CA LEU A 312 -27.12 -8.10 8.20
C LEU A 312 -26.64 -6.66 8.41
N PHE A 313 -26.18 -5.99 7.35
CA PHE A 313 -26.03 -4.54 7.37
C PHE A 313 -27.35 -3.85 7.03
N THR A 314 -27.64 -2.77 7.75
CA THR A 314 -28.85 -1.95 7.61
C THR A 314 -28.47 -0.49 7.39
N ASN A 315 -29.49 0.33 7.09
CA ASN A 315 -29.34 1.74 6.75
C ASN A 315 -28.33 1.95 5.61
N ILE A 316 -28.33 1.05 4.63
CA ILE A 316 -27.34 1.07 3.56
C ILE A 316 -27.56 2.31 2.70
N ILE A 317 -26.52 3.13 2.61
CA ILE A 317 -26.50 4.35 1.79
C ILE A 317 -25.27 4.29 0.89
N VAL A 318 -25.43 4.67 -0.38
CA VAL A 318 -24.31 4.81 -1.31
C VAL A 318 -24.11 6.28 -1.64
N LYS A 319 -22.94 6.81 -1.31
CA LYS A 319 -22.50 8.14 -1.79
C LYS A 319 -21.68 7.98 -3.05
N GLU A 320 -21.85 8.93 -3.97
CA GLU A 320 -21.18 8.92 -5.26
C GLU A 320 -20.40 10.22 -5.46
N THR A 321 -19.28 10.14 -6.17
CA THR A 321 -18.56 11.31 -6.65
C THR A 321 -17.88 11.05 -7.99
N LEU A 322 -17.72 12.09 -8.80
CA LEU A 322 -16.96 12.00 -10.05
C LEU A 322 -15.47 12.14 -9.75
N HIS A 323 -14.69 11.16 -10.19
CA HIS A 323 -13.25 11.14 -10.02
C HIS A 323 -12.54 11.10 -11.36
N LYS A 324 -11.47 11.89 -11.52
CA LYS A 324 -10.65 11.89 -12.74
C LYS A 324 -9.72 10.70 -12.74
N LYS A 325 -9.77 9.88 -13.80
CA LYS A 325 -8.88 8.72 -13.92
C LYS A 325 -7.43 9.16 -14.12
N PHE A 326 -6.51 8.37 -13.57
CA PHE A 326 -5.09 8.51 -13.88
C PHE A 326 -4.85 8.22 -15.38
N LYS A 327 -4.29 9.19 -16.11
CA LYS A 327 -4.01 9.06 -17.55
C LYS A 327 -2.65 8.40 -17.76
N SER A 328 -2.64 7.09 -18.03
CA SER A 328 -1.40 6.40 -18.46
C SER A 328 -1.19 6.40 -19.98
N HIS A 329 -2.25 6.60 -20.78
CA HIS A 329 -2.21 6.64 -22.25
C HIS A 329 -3.09 7.76 -22.81
N LYS A 330 -2.76 8.25 -24.02
CA LYS A 330 -3.47 9.37 -24.69
C LYS A 330 -4.91 9.05 -25.10
N ASN A 331 -5.30 7.78 -25.20
CA ASN A 331 -6.63 7.33 -25.65
C ASN A 331 -7.39 6.61 -24.53
N ILE A 332 -8.01 7.36 -23.61
CA ILE A 332 -8.96 6.79 -22.62
C ILE A 332 -10.37 7.26 -22.99
N PRO A 333 -11.34 6.35 -23.26
CA PRO A 333 -12.67 6.71 -23.75
C PRO A 333 -13.50 7.59 -22.79
N ARG A 334 -13.23 7.51 -21.47
CA ARG A 334 -13.85 8.36 -20.45
C ARG A 334 -12.78 8.91 -19.51
N ALA A 335 -12.74 10.24 -19.36
CA ALA A 335 -11.77 10.93 -18.50
C ALA A 335 -12.10 10.81 -16.99
N THR A 336 -13.29 10.33 -16.66
CA THR A 336 -13.81 10.24 -15.30
C THR A 336 -14.40 8.85 -15.03
N VAL A 337 -14.49 8.53 -13.75
CA VAL A 337 -15.20 7.37 -13.20
C VAL A 337 -16.08 7.84 -12.06
N ILE A 338 -17.22 7.19 -11.85
CA ILE A 338 -18.03 7.38 -10.64
C ILE A 338 -17.45 6.47 -9.55
N GLU A 339 -16.96 7.08 -8.46
CA GLU A 339 -16.54 6.40 -7.24
C GLU A 339 -17.72 6.27 -6.29
N TYR A 340 -17.76 5.15 -5.58
CA TYR A 340 -18.80 4.80 -4.61
C TYR A 340 -18.18 4.63 -3.22
N ILE A 341 -18.90 5.12 -2.21
CA ILE A 341 -18.73 4.66 -0.83
C ILE A 341 -20.06 4.05 -0.39
N PHE A 342 -20.05 2.75 -0.15
CA PHE A 342 -21.16 2.05 0.48
C PHE A 342 -21.00 2.17 1.99
N CYS A 343 -22.00 2.72 2.65
CA CYS A 343 -22.08 2.85 4.09
C CYS A 343 -23.10 1.86 4.63
N GLY A 344 -22.82 1.22 5.77
CA GLY A 344 -23.79 0.34 6.43
C GLY A 344 -23.55 0.25 7.94
N THR A 345 -24.62 -0.07 8.67
CA THR A 345 -24.56 -0.32 10.11
C THR A 345 -24.91 -1.77 10.37
N LYS A 346 -24.04 -2.51 11.08
CA LYS A 346 -24.28 -3.92 11.40
C LYS A 346 -25.40 -4.01 12.43
N LEU A 347 -26.37 -4.90 12.23
CA LEU A 347 -27.30 -5.29 13.28
C LEU A 347 -26.51 -6.06 14.34
N THR A 348 -26.47 -5.51 15.55
CA THR A 348 -25.85 -6.13 16.73
C THR A 348 -26.65 -7.32 17.24
#